data_AF-A0A316L231-F1
#
_entry.id   AF-A0A316L231-F1
#
_cell.length_a   1.000
_cell.length_b   1.000
_cell.length_c   1.000
_cell.angle_alpha   90.00
_cell.angle_beta   90.00
_cell.angle_gamma   90.00
#
_symmetry.space_group_name_H-M   'P 1'
#
loop_
_entity.id
_entity.type
_entity.pdbx_description
1 polymer ?
#
loop_
_entity_poly.entity_id
_entity_poly.type
_entity_poly.pdbx_seq_one_letter_code
_entity_poly.pdbx_strand_id
1 'polypeptide(L)'
;MEQKHGVLLKWFWLGVPIVSAVLMFFYLCRDADSHVVNLVLKKKNKTYLFSKLGTTSVKYGIVKNESPNVFGFVHLFEEKNRFYVNPAHIKEIIDLLCGNYVLHDYEQQNYDGYVKSGKQSCLKKSFKNGSVKKIGEQMHINMVQLTNRELGNLYDINWEHNLKENESRALENCEKKSFMITTQILPGETVTASKDFIMVNLDDVVKFYGNEVGLRLDEKKQLLFIVE
;
A
#
# COMPACT_ATOMS: atom_id res chain seq x y z
N MET A 1 -31.30 61.11 -17.56
CA MET A 1 -31.10 59.64 -17.47
C MET A 1 -29.68 59.34 -17.94
N GLU A 2 -29.14 58.19 -17.55
CA GLU A 2 -27.83 57.63 -17.96
C GLU A 2 -26.60 58.02 -17.14
N GLN A 3 -26.52 57.42 -15.95
CA GLN A 3 -25.26 57.26 -15.22
C GLN A 3 -25.27 55.97 -14.40
N LYS A 4 -25.26 54.77 -15.04
CA LYS A 4 -25.18 53.47 -14.32
C LYS A 4 -24.53 52.30 -15.10
N HIS A 5 -23.52 52.52 -15.95
CA HIS A 5 -22.87 51.40 -16.69
C HIS A 5 -21.37 51.19 -16.43
N GLY A 6 -20.71 52.02 -15.62
CA GLY A 6 -19.26 51.94 -15.41
C GLY A 6 -18.77 51.00 -14.29
N VAL A 7 -19.66 50.50 -13.43
CA VAL A 7 -19.24 49.78 -12.20
C VAL A 7 -19.24 48.26 -12.38
N LEU A 8 -20.09 47.71 -13.25
CA LEU A 8 -20.21 46.25 -13.43
C LEU A 8 -19.02 45.61 -14.15
N LEU A 9 -18.26 46.36 -14.96
CA LEU A 9 -17.18 45.80 -15.77
C LEU A 9 -15.85 45.63 -15.01
N LYS A 10 -15.65 46.34 -13.89
CA LYS A 10 -14.42 46.26 -13.08
C LYS A 10 -14.36 45.06 -12.14
N TRP A 11 -15.50 44.44 -11.83
CA TRP A 11 -15.55 43.24 -10.99
C TRP A 11 -15.25 41.95 -11.76
N PHE A 12 -15.38 41.97 -13.09
CA PHE A 12 -15.16 40.79 -13.93
C PHE A 12 -13.68 40.41 -14.08
N TRP A 13 -12.76 41.39 -13.99
CA TRP A 13 -11.32 41.15 -14.16
C TRP A 13 -10.56 40.74 -12.88
N LEU A 14 -11.19 40.87 -11.71
CA LEU A 14 -10.60 40.45 -10.42
C LEU A 14 -11.08 39.06 -9.96
N GLY A 15 -12.20 38.56 -10.48
CA GLY A 15 -12.74 37.23 -10.12
C GLY A 15 -12.06 36.05 -10.84
N VAL A 16 -11.57 36.26 -12.07
CA VAL A 16 -10.94 35.21 -12.89
C VAL A 16 -9.65 34.63 -12.27
N PRO A 17 -8.70 35.42 -11.72
CA PRO A 17 -7.49 34.83 -11.12
C PRO A 17 -7.77 34.08 -9.82
N ILE A 18 -8.79 34.48 -9.04
CA ILE A 18 -9.14 33.80 -7.78
C ILE A 18 -9.77 32.43 -8.07
N VAL A 19 -10.71 32.36 -9.03
CA VAL A 19 -11.32 31.08 -9.43
C VAL A 19 -10.29 30.15 -10.07
N SER A 20 -9.36 30.70 -10.87
CA SER A 20 -8.25 29.93 -11.45
C SER A 20 -7.28 29.39 -10.40
N ALA A 21 -6.96 30.18 -9.37
CA ALA A 21 -6.08 29.75 -8.28
C ALA A 21 -6.74 28.67 -7.41
N VAL A 22 -8.05 28.80 -7.14
CA VAL A 22 -8.82 27.78 -6.41
C VAL A 22 -8.91 26.48 -7.20
N LEU A 23 -9.21 26.53 -8.49
CA LEU A 23 -9.21 25.34 -9.36
C LEU A 23 -7.81 24.71 -9.46
N MET A 24 -6.75 25.50 -9.56
CA MET A 24 -5.38 24.99 -9.59
C MET A 24 -4.98 24.35 -8.25
N PHE A 25 -5.48 24.85 -7.11
CA PHE A 25 -5.30 24.24 -5.79
C PHE A 25 -6.03 22.89 -5.70
N PHE A 26 -7.24 22.76 -6.25
CA PHE A 26 -7.96 21.49 -6.34
C PHE A 26 -7.29 20.48 -7.28
N TYR A 27 -6.67 20.93 -8.38
CA TYR A 27 -5.90 20.04 -9.27
C TYR A 27 -4.55 19.61 -8.69
N LEU A 28 -3.94 20.42 -7.82
CA LEU A 28 -2.70 20.07 -7.11
C LEU A 28 -2.96 19.19 -5.87
N CYS A 29 -4.15 19.26 -5.28
CA CYS A 29 -4.66 18.32 -4.28
C CYS A 29 -5.38 17.13 -4.94
N ARG A 30 -4.71 16.43 -5.86
CA ARG A 30 -5.14 15.07 -6.18
C ARG A 30 -4.71 14.21 -4.99
N ASP A 31 -5.67 13.91 -4.12
CA ASP A 31 -5.46 13.07 -2.94
C ASP A 31 -4.74 11.79 -3.37
N ALA A 32 -3.71 11.42 -2.62
CA ALA A 32 -3.13 10.11 -2.78
C ALA A 32 -4.13 9.10 -2.21
N ASP A 33 -4.68 8.27 -3.09
CA ASP A 33 -5.79 7.40 -2.76
C ASP A 33 -5.29 6.22 -1.93
N SER A 34 -5.85 6.09 -0.72
CA SER A 34 -5.58 4.96 0.16
C SER A 34 -6.67 3.90 -0.03
N HIS A 35 -6.26 2.66 -0.28
CA HIS A 35 -7.17 1.55 -0.54
C HIS A 35 -6.90 0.40 0.44
N VAL A 36 -7.95 -0.14 1.05
CA VAL A 36 -7.88 -1.40 1.76
C VAL A 36 -8.31 -2.49 0.80
N VAL A 37 -7.37 -3.31 0.34
CA VAL A 37 -7.58 -4.27 -0.75
C VAL A 37 -7.29 -5.69 -0.31
N ASN A 38 -7.99 -6.68 -0.88
CA ASN A 38 -7.57 -8.07 -0.78
C ASN A 38 -6.59 -8.40 -1.93
N LEU A 39 -5.72 -9.38 -1.70
CA LEU A 39 -4.75 -9.82 -2.70
C LEU A 39 -5.36 -10.94 -3.57
N VAL A 40 -5.06 -10.90 -4.85
CA VAL A 40 -5.45 -11.94 -5.81
C VAL A 40 -4.23 -12.34 -6.62
N LEU A 41 -3.98 -13.64 -6.71
CA LEU A 41 -2.95 -14.18 -7.59
C LEU A 41 -3.60 -14.66 -8.89
N LYS A 42 -3.19 -14.13 -10.03
CA LYS A 42 -3.57 -14.64 -11.34
C LYS A 42 -2.40 -15.41 -11.92
N LYS A 43 -2.58 -16.71 -12.17
CA LYS A 43 -1.53 -17.62 -12.68
C LYS A 43 -2.12 -18.57 -13.70
N LYS A 44 -1.54 -18.61 -14.91
CA LYS A 44 -1.97 -19.54 -16.00
C LYS A 44 -3.49 -19.52 -16.25
N ASN A 45 -4.05 -18.31 -16.38
CA ASN A 45 -5.50 -18.04 -16.52
C ASN A 45 -6.41 -18.39 -15.34
N LYS A 46 -5.89 -18.96 -14.25
CA LYS A 46 -6.63 -19.15 -13.00
C LYS A 46 -6.45 -17.96 -12.06
N THR A 47 -7.47 -17.70 -11.26
CA THR A 47 -7.58 -16.60 -10.30
C THR A 47 -7.71 -17.18 -8.90
N TYR A 48 -6.80 -16.82 -8.00
CA TYR A 48 -6.78 -17.31 -6.63
C TYR A 48 -6.91 -16.17 -5.64
N LEU A 49 -7.91 -16.25 -4.75
CA LEU A 49 -8.14 -15.25 -3.71
C LEU A 49 -7.24 -15.51 -2.51
N PHE A 50 -6.56 -14.48 -2.01
CA PHE A 50 -5.68 -14.63 -0.86
C PHE A 50 -6.45 -14.90 0.43
N SER A 51 -5.97 -15.86 1.21
CA SER A 51 -6.46 -16.18 2.55
C SER A 51 -5.33 -16.20 3.55
N LYS A 52 -5.50 -15.45 4.65
CA LYS A 52 -4.62 -15.49 5.82
C LYS A 52 -4.85 -16.71 6.71
N LEU A 53 -5.91 -17.48 6.47
CA LEU A 53 -6.20 -18.67 7.25
C LEU A 53 -5.15 -19.76 7.04
N GLY A 54 -4.99 -20.60 8.07
CA GLY A 54 -4.13 -21.79 7.98
C GLY A 54 -4.59 -22.73 6.86
N THR A 55 -3.65 -23.50 6.30
CA THR A 55 -3.96 -24.49 5.23
C THR A 55 -5.06 -25.44 5.67
N THR A 56 -5.02 -25.87 6.93
CA THR A 56 -6.03 -26.77 7.52
C THR A 56 -7.41 -26.12 7.53
N SER A 57 -7.52 -24.84 7.88
CA SER A 57 -8.79 -24.12 7.92
C SER A 57 -9.36 -23.90 6.52
N VAL A 58 -8.52 -23.53 5.54
CA VAL A 58 -8.93 -23.40 4.13
C VAL A 58 -9.42 -24.74 3.59
N LYS A 59 -8.63 -25.81 3.78
CA LYS A 59 -9.01 -27.17 3.37
C LYS A 59 -10.27 -27.65 4.07
N TYR A 60 -10.44 -27.36 5.36
CA TYR A 60 -11.61 -27.78 6.11
C TYR A 60 -12.89 -27.11 5.61
N GLY A 61 -12.86 -25.81 5.31
CA GLY A 61 -13.99 -25.11 4.67
C GLY A 61 -14.33 -25.73 3.32
N ILE A 62 -13.31 -25.96 2.48
CA ILE A 62 -13.47 -26.62 1.18
C ILE A 62 -14.09 -28.02 1.30
N VAL A 63 -13.59 -28.85 2.23
CA VAL A 63 -14.13 -30.21 2.48
C VAL A 63 -15.58 -30.16 2.95
N LYS A 64 -15.97 -29.09 3.65
CA LYS A 64 -17.35 -28.86 4.09
C LYS A 64 -18.24 -28.20 3.02
N ASN A 65 -17.72 -27.93 1.83
CA ASN A 65 -18.42 -27.18 0.79
C ASN A 65 -18.83 -25.76 1.26
N GLU A 66 -18.03 -25.17 2.15
CA GLU A 66 -18.21 -23.82 2.69
C GLU A 66 -17.10 -22.91 2.12
N SER A 67 -17.44 -21.66 1.78
CA SER A 67 -16.43 -20.66 1.44
C SER A 67 -15.58 -20.35 2.67
N PRO A 68 -14.27 -20.63 2.67
CA PRO A 68 -13.39 -20.21 3.75
C PRO A 68 -13.45 -18.71 3.97
N ASN A 69 -13.40 -18.29 5.23
CA ASN A 69 -13.34 -16.88 5.55
C ASN A 69 -11.98 -16.30 5.08
N VAL A 70 -12.01 -15.12 4.48
CA VAL A 70 -10.81 -14.47 3.91
C VAL A 70 -10.53 -13.18 4.66
N PHE A 71 -9.44 -13.19 5.44
CA PHE A 71 -8.94 -12.02 6.19
C PHE A 71 -7.59 -11.59 5.63
N GLY A 72 -7.58 -11.09 4.39
CA GLY A 72 -6.37 -10.85 3.60
C GLY A 72 -6.08 -9.39 3.25
N PHE A 73 -6.65 -8.44 3.99
CA PHE A 73 -6.62 -7.04 3.60
C PHE A 73 -5.24 -6.40 3.80
N VAL A 74 -4.78 -5.69 2.77
CA VAL A 74 -3.57 -4.86 2.77
C VAL A 74 -3.97 -3.42 2.54
N HIS A 75 -3.32 -2.51 3.28
CA HIS A 75 -3.46 -1.08 3.06
C HIS A 75 -2.47 -0.63 1.99
N LEU A 76 -3.00 -0.31 0.82
CA LEU A 76 -2.28 0.16 -0.36
C LEU A 76 -2.46 1.67 -0.49
N PHE A 77 -1.42 2.35 -0.94
CA PHE A 77 -1.48 3.78 -1.25
C PHE A 77 -1.08 3.99 -2.70
N GLU A 78 -1.81 4.85 -3.40
CA GLU A 78 -1.48 5.21 -4.77
C GLU A 78 -1.07 6.67 -4.86
N GLU A 79 0.09 6.93 -5.46
CA GLU A 79 0.53 8.29 -5.79
C GLU A 79 1.20 8.28 -7.16
N LYS A 80 0.71 9.12 -8.09
CA LYS A 80 1.24 9.26 -9.46
C LYS A 80 1.35 7.91 -10.20
N ASN A 81 0.30 7.08 -10.13
CA ASN A 81 0.21 5.75 -10.72
C ASN A 81 1.29 4.77 -10.22
N ARG A 82 1.79 4.96 -9.00
CA ARG A 82 2.69 4.03 -8.32
C ARG A 82 2.05 3.54 -7.05
N PHE A 83 2.29 2.28 -6.75
CA PHE A 83 1.73 1.65 -5.56
C PHE A 83 2.75 1.63 -4.43
N TYR A 84 2.27 2.00 -3.24
CA TYR A 84 3.08 2.06 -2.04
C TYR A 84 2.44 1.27 -0.91
N VAL A 85 3.29 0.71 -0.07
CA VAL A 85 2.87 0.00 1.15
C VAL A 85 3.83 0.28 2.28
N ASN A 86 3.32 0.27 3.50
CA ASN A 86 4.16 0.35 4.68
C ASN A 86 5.03 -0.93 4.80
N PRO A 87 6.37 -0.81 4.98
CA PRO A 87 7.26 -1.97 5.07
C PRO A 87 6.91 -2.94 6.21
N ALA A 88 6.23 -2.47 7.27
CA ALA A 88 5.75 -3.34 8.33
C ALA A 88 4.67 -4.34 7.87
N HIS A 89 3.96 -4.05 6.77
CA HIS A 89 2.82 -4.83 6.29
C HIS A 89 3.00 -5.42 4.88
N ILE A 90 4.24 -5.43 4.36
CA ILE A 90 4.52 -5.88 2.98
C ILE A 90 4.55 -7.40 2.80
N LYS A 91 4.59 -8.17 3.90
CA LYS A 91 4.94 -9.61 3.89
C LYS A 91 4.08 -10.43 2.92
N GLU A 92 2.77 -10.27 2.98
CA GLU A 92 1.83 -11.04 2.17
C GLU A 92 2.02 -10.78 0.66
N ILE A 93 2.33 -9.54 0.27
CA ILE A 93 2.68 -9.19 -1.12
C ILE A 93 3.99 -9.88 -1.52
N ILE A 94 5.01 -9.80 -0.67
CA ILE A 94 6.31 -10.44 -0.96
C ILE A 94 6.19 -11.94 -1.12
N ASP A 95 5.43 -12.61 -0.24
CA ASP A 95 5.23 -14.06 -0.32
C ASP A 95 4.63 -14.48 -1.67
N LEU A 96 3.73 -13.66 -2.22
CA LEU A 96 3.15 -13.90 -3.53
C LEU A 96 4.15 -13.60 -4.66
N LEU A 97 4.82 -12.44 -4.62
CA LEU A 97 5.81 -12.05 -5.64
C LEU A 97 7.00 -13.01 -5.75
N CYS A 98 7.46 -13.57 -4.62
CA CYS A 98 8.61 -14.46 -4.59
C CYS A 98 8.27 -15.95 -4.81
N GLY A 99 7.00 -16.28 -5.10
CA GLY A 99 6.57 -17.67 -5.26
C GLY A 99 6.42 -18.48 -3.96
N ASN A 100 6.53 -17.86 -2.77
CA ASN A 100 6.32 -18.53 -1.49
C ASN A 100 4.82 -18.61 -1.14
N TYR A 101 4.08 -19.44 -1.88
CA TYR A 101 2.66 -19.66 -1.62
C TYR A 101 2.21 -21.09 -1.87
N VAL A 102 0.99 -21.39 -1.41
CA VAL A 102 0.30 -22.66 -1.64
C VAL A 102 -1.06 -22.37 -2.26
N LEU A 103 -1.37 -23.06 -3.35
CA LEU A 103 -2.66 -22.98 -4.04
C LEU A 103 -3.61 -24.05 -3.52
N HIS A 104 -4.87 -23.69 -3.42
CA HIS A 104 -5.99 -24.55 -3.05
C HIS A 104 -7.08 -24.39 -4.09
N ASP A 105 -7.10 -25.29 -5.08
CA ASP A 105 -8.13 -25.30 -6.12
C ASP A 105 -9.50 -25.56 -5.47
N TYR A 106 -10.43 -24.63 -5.71
CA TYR A 106 -11.82 -24.71 -5.26
C TYR A 106 -12.62 -23.70 -6.06
N GLU A 107 -13.33 -24.19 -7.06
CA GLU A 107 -14.06 -23.35 -8.00
C GLU A 107 -15.20 -22.60 -7.29
N GLN A 108 -15.17 -21.29 -7.41
CA GLN A 108 -16.17 -20.37 -6.89
C GLN A 108 -16.66 -19.49 -8.04
N GLN A 109 -17.78 -18.81 -7.83
CA GLN A 109 -18.42 -18.02 -8.89
C GLN A 109 -17.48 -17.00 -9.58
N ASN A 110 -16.49 -16.47 -8.86
CA ASN A 110 -15.63 -15.38 -9.34
C ASN A 110 -14.12 -15.67 -9.29
N TYR A 111 -13.72 -16.87 -8.88
CA TYR A 111 -12.32 -17.27 -8.74
C TYR A 111 -12.17 -18.80 -8.69
N ASP A 112 -11.01 -19.30 -9.06
CA ASP A 112 -10.72 -20.73 -9.25
C ASP A 112 -10.20 -21.43 -7.98
N GLY A 113 -9.92 -20.65 -6.93
CA GLY A 113 -9.49 -21.18 -5.65
C GLY A 113 -8.93 -20.14 -4.71
N TYR A 114 -8.20 -20.62 -3.70
CA TYR A 114 -7.56 -19.79 -2.70
C TYR A 114 -6.04 -19.91 -2.78
N VAL A 115 -5.34 -18.82 -2.44
CA VAL A 115 -3.89 -18.79 -2.27
C VAL A 115 -3.55 -18.35 -0.86
N LYS A 116 -2.45 -18.86 -0.32
CA LYS A 116 -1.93 -18.45 1.00
C LYS A 116 -0.42 -18.45 1.02
N SER A 117 0.18 -17.71 1.95
CA SER A 117 1.62 -17.75 2.18
C SER A 117 2.12 -19.16 2.47
N GLY A 118 3.24 -19.51 1.85
CA GLY A 118 3.96 -20.75 2.07
C GLY A 118 4.78 -20.71 3.36
N LYS A 119 5.55 -21.77 3.59
CA LYS A 119 6.36 -21.92 4.81
C LYS A 119 7.73 -21.23 4.74
N GLN A 120 8.22 -20.95 3.54
CA GLN A 120 9.60 -20.53 3.33
C GLN A 120 9.70 -19.02 3.12
N SER A 121 9.99 -18.25 4.16
CA SER A 121 10.03 -16.78 4.06
C SER A 121 11.00 -16.28 2.98
N CYS A 122 10.56 -15.34 2.14
CA CYS A 122 11.41 -14.53 1.25
C CYS A 122 11.75 -13.16 1.84
N LEU A 123 11.32 -12.94 3.09
CA LEU A 123 11.47 -11.69 3.81
C LEU A 123 12.03 -11.97 5.21
N LYS A 124 13.02 -11.19 5.62
CA LYS A 124 13.55 -11.19 6.98
C LYS A 124 13.40 -9.79 7.58
N LYS A 125 12.72 -9.71 8.72
CA LYS A 125 12.65 -8.48 9.52
C LYS A 125 13.70 -8.54 10.62
N SER A 126 14.38 -7.43 10.83
CA SER A 126 15.30 -7.25 11.94
C SER A 126 15.35 -5.78 12.33
N PHE A 127 15.96 -5.49 13.47
CA PHE A 127 16.25 -4.12 13.87
C PHE A 127 17.59 -4.09 14.59
N LYS A 128 18.20 -2.91 14.63
CA LYS A 128 19.39 -2.64 15.43
C LYS A 128 19.24 -1.29 16.12
N ASN A 129 19.79 -1.19 17.32
CA ASN A 129 19.85 0.07 18.05
C ASN A 129 21.11 0.81 17.66
N GLY A 130 20.97 2.09 17.30
CA GLY A 130 22.05 3.01 17.00
C GLY A 130 22.15 4.10 18.06
N SER A 131 23.38 4.46 18.44
CA SER A 131 23.63 5.64 19.26
C SER A 131 23.43 6.91 18.41
N VAL A 132 22.86 7.95 19.01
CA VAL A 132 22.83 9.29 18.43
C VAL A 132 23.82 10.21 19.13
N LYS A 133 24.02 11.41 18.57
CA LYS A 133 24.95 12.43 19.12
C LYS A 133 24.60 12.87 20.54
N LYS A 134 23.35 12.70 20.97
CA LYS A 134 22.85 13.17 22.26
C LYS A 134 22.80 12.03 23.28
N ILE A 135 23.38 12.28 24.45
CA ILE A 135 23.46 11.31 25.55
C ILE A 135 22.04 10.95 26.02
N GLY A 136 21.78 9.65 26.18
CA GLY A 136 20.48 9.13 26.62
C GLY A 136 19.44 8.96 25.51
N GLU A 137 19.79 9.23 24.24
CA GLU A 137 18.92 9.03 23.10
C GLU A 137 19.38 7.81 22.27
N GLN A 138 18.42 7.07 21.70
CA GLN A 138 18.66 5.89 20.87
C GLN A 138 17.80 5.96 19.61
N MET A 139 18.35 5.49 18.49
CA MET A 139 17.63 5.28 17.24
C MET A 139 17.40 3.80 17.01
N HIS A 140 16.18 3.45 16.61
CA HIS A 140 15.85 2.12 16.13
C HIS A 140 15.97 2.09 14.61
N ILE A 141 16.96 1.38 14.09
CA ILE A 141 17.09 1.13 12.65
C ILE A 141 16.37 -0.17 12.35
N ASN A 142 15.22 -0.06 11.71
CA ASN A 142 14.42 -1.18 11.24
C ASN A 142 14.92 -1.60 9.86
N MET A 143 15.00 -2.91 9.64
CA MET A 143 15.54 -3.50 8.42
C MET A 143 14.60 -4.61 7.94
N VAL A 144 14.20 -4.53 6.69
CA VAL A 144 13.45 -5.56 5.97
C VAL A 144 14.29 -6.00 4.79
N GLN A 145 14.83 -7.20 4.84
CA GLN A 145 15.62 -7.78 3.76
C GLN A 145 14.74 -8.73 2.94
N LEU A 146 14.66 -8.47 1.65
CA LEU A 146 14.00 -9.34 0.68
C LEU A 146 15.05 -10.24 0.01
N THR A 147 14.66 -11.45 -0.34
CA THR A 147 15.52 -12.41 -1.03
C THR A 147 14.82 -12.88 -2.29
N ASN A 148 15.42 -12.60 -3.44
CA ASN A 148 15.03 -13.24 -4.69
C ASN A 148 15.94 -14.46 -4.90
N ARG A 149 15.32 -15.64 -4.83
CA ARG A 149 16.04 -16.92 -4.88
C ARG A 149 16.40 -17.34 -6.29
N GLU A 150 15.68 -16.85 -7.28
CA GLU A 150 15.93 -17.15 -8.69
C GLU A 150 17.20 -16.41 -9.16
N LEU A 151 17.34 -15.15 -8.76
CA LEU A 151 18.50 -14.31 -9.13
C LEU A 151 19.62 -14.32 -8.09
N GLY A 152 19.39 -14.84 -6.87
CA GLY A 152 20.38 -14.92 -5.80
C GLY A 152 20.79 -13.58 -5.18
N ASN A 153 19.99 -12.53 -5.38
CA ASN A 153 20.23 -11.18 -4.89
C ASN A 153 19.34 -10.82 -3.70
N LEU A 154 19.73 -9.75 -3.00
CA LEU A 154 19.07 -9.20 -1.83
C LEU A 154 18.59 -7.78 -2.12
N TYR A 155 17.51 -7.38 -1.45
CA TYR A 155 16.98 -6.01 -1.51
C TYR A 155 16.65 -5.56 -0.09
N ASP A 156 17.42 -4.61 0.41
CA ASP A 156 17.33 -4.13 1.79
C ASP A 156 16.46 -2.88 1.86
N ILE A 157 15.47 -2.89 2.74
CA ILE A 157 14.57 -1.76 3.02
C ILE A 157 14.84 -1.31 4.45
N ASN A 158 15.39 -0.11 4.61
CA ASN A 158 15.88 0.37 5.88
C ASN A 158 15.29 1.74 6.23
N TRP A 159 14.83 1.88 7.47
CA TRP A 159 14.40 3.17 8.02
C TRP A 159 14.75 3.25 9.50
N GLU A 160 15.04 4.46 9.97
CA GLU A 160 15.24 4.71 11.39
C GLU A 160 14.01 5.34 12.03
N HIS A 161 13.88 5.12 13.32
CA HIS A 161 12.85 5.71 14.16
C HIS A 161 13.49 6.27 15.43
N ASN A 162 13.30 7.57 15.66
CA ASN A 162 13.67 8.24 16.90
C ASN A 162 12.52 8.08 17.90
N LEU A 163 12.74 7.28 18.94
CA LEU A 163 11.72 6.97 19.95
C LEU A 163 11.29 8.19 20.78
N LYS A 164 12.17 9.19 20.92
CA LYS A 164 11.89 10.36 21.75
C LYS A 164 11.00 11.37 21.03
N GLU A 165 11.34 11.64 19.78
CA GLU A 165 10.61 12.59 18.93
C GLU A 165 9.43 11.93 18.21
N ASN A 166 9.36 10.58 18.27
CA ASN A 166 8.41 9.76 17.52
C ASN A 166 8.46 10.03 16.01
N GLU A 167 9.66 10.33 15.50
CA GLU A 167 9.89 10.64 14.09
C GLU A 167 10.57 9.46 13.38
N SER A 168 10.18 9.23 12.13
CA SER A 168 10.79 8.19 11.28
C SER A 168 11.45 8.81 10.07
N ARG A 169 12.62 8.28 9.70
CA ARG A 169 13.39 8.71 8.53
C ARG A 169 13.73 7.53 7.64
N ALA A 170 13.44 7.66 6.35
CA ALA A 170 13.81 6.68 5.34
C ALA A 170 15.33 6.67 5.14
N LEU A 171 15.91 5.48 4.98
CA LEU A 171 17.36 5.31 4.76
C LEU A 171 17.65 4.64 3.41
N GLU A 172 17.00 3.52 3.11
CA GLU A 172 17.26 2.72 1.91
C GLU A 172 15.97 2.08 1.38
N ASN A 173 15.77 2.14 0.07
CA ASN A 173 14.65 1.53 -0.67
C ASN A 173 13.25 1.76 -0.06
N CYS A 174 13.10 2.91 0.59
CA CYS A 174 11.86 3.42 1.13
C CYS A 174 11.90 4.95 1.12
N GLU A 175 10.74 5.58 1.30
CA GLU A 175 10.61 7.02 1.30
C GLU A 175 9.56 7.48 2.31
N LYS A 176 9.73 8.69 2.84
CA LYS A 176 8.74 9.33 3.69
C LYS A 176 7.69 9.99 2.80
N LYS A 177 6.42 9.62 2.95
CA LYS A 177 5.28 10.14 2.19
C LYS A 177 4.21 10.65 3.14
N SER A 178 3.48 11.67 2.69
CA SER A 178 2.35 12.24 3.44
C SER A 178 1.05 11.95 2.71
N PHE A 179 0.08 11.36 3.41
CA PHE A 179 -1.23 11.02 2.85
C PHE A 179 -2.34 11.65 3.69
N MET A 180 -3.43 12.07 3.05
CA MET A 180 -4.63 12.53 3.75
C MET A 180 -5.41 11.31 4.26
N ILE A 181 -5.51 11.17 5.59
CA ILE A 181 -6.20 10.05 6.22
C ILE A 181 -7.43 10.57 6.96
N THR A 182 -8.59 10.00 6.63
CA THR A 182 -9.84 10.24 7.36
C THR A 182 -9.98 9.22 8.47
N THR A 183 -10.00 9.66 9.71
CA THR A 183 -10.18 8.80 10.89
C THR A 183 -11.46 9.17 11.64
N GLN A 184 -12.20 8.15 12.09
CA GLN A 184 -13.34 8.32 12.98
C GLN A 184 -12.82 8.45 14.43
N ILE A 185 -13.08 9.59 15.08
CA ILE A 185 -12.61 9.84 16.45
C ILE A 185 -13.73 9.54 17.46
N LEU A 186 -14.97 9.84 17.09
CA LEU A 186 -16.19 9.55 17.84
C LEU A 186 -17.30 9.04 16.90
N PRO A 187 -18.36 8.41 17.41
CA PRO A 187 -19.53 8.06 16.60
C PRO A 187 -20.06 9.29 15.85
N GLY A 188 -20.06 9.24 14.52
CA GLY A 188 -20.51 10.36 13.66
C GLY A 188 -19.48 11.47 13.40
N GLU A 189 -18.31 11.47 14.05
CA GLU A 189 -17.27 12.49 13.84
C GLU A 189 -16.05 11.92 13.12
N THR A 190 -15.68 12.57 12.02
CA THR A 190 -14.49 12.24 11.24
C THR A 190 -13.56 13.43 11.16
N VAL A 191 -12.25 13.16 11.22
CA VAL A 191 -11.21 14.16 10.99
C VAL A 191 -10.32 13.64 9.87
N THR A 192 -10.11 14.50 8.87
CA THR A 192 -9.14 14.27 7.81
C THR A 192 -7.89 15.06 8.13
N ALA A 193 -6.76 14.37 8.25
CA ALA A 193 -5.47 14.99 8.52
C ALA A 193 -4.39 14.35 7.67
N SER A 194 -3.40 15.15 7.27
CA SER A 194 -2.20 14.64 6.63
C SER A 194 -1.37 13.84 7.65
N LYS A 195 -0.97 12.63 7.30
CA LYS A 195 -0.12 11.76 8.11
C LYS A 195 1.07 11.29 7.31
N ASP A 196 2.23 11.31 7.95
CA ASP A 196 3.49 10.86 7.38
C ASP A 196 3.71 9.36 7.62
N PHE A 197 4.19 8.65 6.60
CA PHE A 197 4.49 7.23 6.64
C PHE A 197 5.82 6.94 5.96
N ILE A 198 6.51 5.91 6.44
CA ILE A 198 7.59 5.26 5.68
C ILE A 198 6.93 4.28 4.71
N MET A 199 7.26 4.43 3.44
CA MET A 199 6.62 3.73 2.34
C MET A 199 7.63 3.06 1.43
N VAL A 200 7.28 1.89 0.92
CA VAL A 200 8.05 1.15 -0.08
C VAL A 200 7.30 1.22 -1.40
N ASN A 201 8.01 1.59 -2.47
CA ASN A 201 7.49 1.53 -3.83
C ASN A 201 7.39 0.08 -4.28
N LEU A 202 6.17 -0.42 -4.49
CA LEU A 202 5.94 -1.78 -4.94
C LEU A 202 6.41 -2.03 -6.37
N ASP A 203 6.43 -1.01 -7.24
CA ASP A 203 6.94 -1.15 -8.61
C ASP A 203 8.43 -1.53 -8.61
N ASP A 204 9.21 -1.00 -7.68
CA ASP A 204 10.64 -1.31 -7.57
C ASP A 204 10.85 -2.71 -6.95
N VAL A 205 9.98 -3.12 -6.03
CA VAL A 205 9.95 -4.48 -5.48
C VAL A 205 9.58 -5.50 -6.57
N VAL A 206 8.61 -5.20 -7.44
CA VAL A 206 8.24 -6.06 -8.56
C VAL A 206 9.41 -6.23 -9.51
N LYS A 207 10.06 -5.13 -9.93
CA LYS A 207 11.27 -5.19 -10.77
C LYS A 207 12.37 -6.04 -10.15
N PHE A 208 12.52 -6.01 -8.81
CA PHE A 208 13.49 -6.84 -8.10
C PHE A 208 13.20 -8.34 -8.24
N TYR A 209 11.93 -8.75 -8.25
CA TYR A 209 11.54 -10.15 -8.47
C TYR A 209 11.49 -10.57 -9.94
N GLY A 210 11.38 -9.62 -10.87
CA GLY A 210 11.44 -9.85 -12.31
C GLY A 210 10.27 -9.20 -13.05
N ASN A 211 10.44 -8.96 -14.35
CA ASN A 211 9.45 -8.24 -15.17
C ASN A 211 8.25 -9.11 -15.61
N GLU A 212 8.27 -10.41 -15.32
CA GLU A 212 7.17 -11.32 -15.66
C GLU A 212 5.98 -11.18 -14.70
N VAL A 213 6.21 -10.61 -13.51
CA VAL A 213 5.17 -10.39 -12.51
C VAL A 213 4.70 -8.94 -12.57
N GLY A 214 3.39 -8.71 -12.53
CA GLY A 214 2.80 -7.37 -12.56
C GLY A 214 1.78 -7.11 -11.45
N LEU A 215 1.56 -5.84 -11.13
CA LEU A 215 0.52 -5.39 -10.20
C LEU A 215 -0.60 -4.69 -10.96
N ARG A 216 -1.85 -5.04 -10.65
CA ARG A 216 -3.03 -4.37 -11.21
C ARG A 216 -4.11 -4.18 -10.16
N LEU A 217 -4.48 -2.94 -9.90
CA LEU A 217 -5.56 -2.60 -8.99
C LEU A 217 -6.93 -2.66 -9.70
N ASP A 218 -7.91 -3.30 -9.06
CA ASP A 218 -9.33 -3.16 -9.36
C ASP A 218 -9.98 -2.43 -8.19
N GLU A 219 -10.08 -1.11 -8.32
CA GLU A 219 -10.59 -0.22 -7.28
C GLU A 219 -12.03 -0.57 -6.88
N LYS A 220 -12.87 -0.92 -7.87
CA LYS A 220 -14.30 -1.22 -7.65
C LYS A 220 -14.48 -2.46 -6.80
N LYS A 221 -13.65 -3.47 -7.00
CA LYS A 221 -13.68 -4.71 -6.23
C LYS A 221 -12.77 -4.68 -5.00
N GLN A 222 -11.97 -3.62 -4.85
CA GLN A 222 -10.92 -3.50 -3.84
C GLN A 222 -9.96 -4.71 -3.88
N LEU A 223 -9.47 -5.05 -5.07
CA LEU A 223 -8.56 -6.18 -5.30
C LEU A 223 -7.26 -5.71 -5.92
N LEU A 224 -6.14 -6.11 -5.33
CA LEU A 224 -4.82 -5.99 -5.95
C LEU A 224 -4.45 -7.34 -6.57
N PHE A 225 -4.42 -7.37 -7.91
CA PHE A 225 -3.98 -8.52 -8.67
C PHE A 225 -2.45 -8.54 -8.77
N ILE A 226 -1.86 -9.66 -8.39
CA ILE A 226 -0.49 -10.07 -8.73
C ILE A 226 -0.62 -11.03 -9.90
N VAL A 227 -0.09 -10.65 -11.06
CA VAL A 227 -0.24 -11.38 -12.32
C VAL A 227 1.08 -12.03 -12.68
N GLU A 228 1.08 -13.36 -12.75
CA GLU A 228 2.17 -14.22 -13.25
C GLU A 228 1.80 -14.89 -14.58
#